data_AF-A0A2V6DYL9-F1
#
_entry.id   AF-A0A2V6DYL9-F1
#
_cell.length_a   1.000
_cell.length_b   1.000
_cell.length_c   1.000
_cell.angle_alpha   90.00
_cell.angle_beta   90.00
_cell.angle_gamma   90.00
#
_symmetry.space_group_name_H-M   'P 1'
#
loop_
_entity.id
_entity.type
_entity.pdbx_description
1 polymer ?
#
loop_
_entity_poly.entity_id
_entity_poly.type
_entity_poly.pdbx_seq_one_letter_code
_entity_poly.pdbx_strand_id
1 'polypeptide(L)' 'TFVQDNALTQDQQALDFISASANWLLSREQLIGIAPKVPKTLTFSLNEDALRRLRWMVLVVIPLVFVVLGTAVWWKRRA' A
#
# COMPACT_ATOMS: atom_id res chain seq x y z
N THR A 1 27.25 17.51 3.09
CA THR A 1 26.51 18.70 3.55
C THR A 1 25.05 18.34 3.66
N PHE A 2 24.47 18.33 4.87
CA PHE A 2 23.09 17.91 5.14
C PHE A 2 22.04 18.67 4.29
N VAL A 3 22.27 19.96 4.04
CA VAL A 3 21.39 20.84 3.23
C VAL A 3 21.48 20.57 1.72
N GLN A 4 22.53 19.87 1.27
CA GLN A 4 22.79 19.60 -0.15
C GLN A 4 22.27 18.22 -0.59
N ASP A 5 21.57 17.52 0.30
CA ASP A 5 21.00 16.22 0.00
C ASP A 5 19.72 16.37 -0.84
N ASN A 6 19.66 15.65 -1.97
CA ASN A 6 18.52 15.70 -2.90
C ASN A 6 17.20 15.30 -2.21
N ALA A 7 17.27 14.56 -1.11
CA ALA A 7 16.13 14.19 -0.28
C ALA A 7 15.42 15.42 0.34
N LEU A 8 16.14 16.51 0.67
CA LEU A 8 15.51 17.69 1.28
C LEU A 8 14.94 18.67 0.26
N THR A 9 15.54 18.73 -0.93
CA THR A 9 15.14 19.68 -1.99
C THR A 9 14.07 19.12 -2.93
N GLN A 10 13.97 17.79 -3.06
CA GLN A 10 13.03 17.14 -3.98
C GLN A 10 11.84 16.49 -3.26
N ASP A 11 11.93 16.20 -1.96
CA ASP A 11 10.80 15.67 -1.20
C ASP A 11 9.86 16.79 -0.77
N GLN A 12 8.65 16.80 -1.33
CA GLN A 12 7.59 17.73 -0.97
C GLN A 12 7.35 17.76 0.55
N GLN A 13 7.47 16.61 1.24
CA GLN A 13 7.26 16.54 2.68
C GLN A 13 8.35 17.27 3.48
N ALA A 14 9.59 17.23 3.01
CA ALA A 14 10.70 17.93 3.65
C ALA A 14 10.56 19.45 3.47
N LEU A 15 10.13 19.91 2.29
CA LEU A 15 9.87 21.33 2.01
C LEU A 15 8.71 21.89 2.84
N ASP A 16 7.62 21.12 2.95
CA ASP A 16 6.47 21.50 3.77
C ASP A 16 6.87 21.60 5.25
N PHE A 17 7.68 20.67 5.76
CA PHE A 17 8.18 20.70 7.13
C PHE A 17 9.06 21.92 7.43
N ILE A 18 10.02 22.23 6.54
CA ILE A 18 10.92 23.38 6.70
C ILE A 18 10.14 24.69 6.67
N SER A 19 9.21 24.85 5.71
CA SER A 19 8.40 26.06 5.58
C SER A 19 7.44 26.25 6.76
N ALA A 20 6.80 25.18 7.24
CA ALA A 20 5.94 25.22 8.43
C ALA A 20 6.74 25.60 9.69
N SER A 21 7.92 25.00 9.88
CA SER A 21 8.79 25.29 11.03
C SER A 21 9.30 26.72 11.02
N ALA A 22 9.70 27.23 9.84
CA ALA A 22 10.11 28.62 9.69
C ALA A 22 8.97 29.61 9.95
N ASN A 23 7.77 29.33 9.45
CA ASN A 23 6.59 30.18 9.70
C ASN A 23 6.19 30.17 11.19
N TRP A 24 6.32 29.04 11.87
CA TRP A 24 6.11 28.93 13.32
C TRP A 24 7.09 29.81 14.10
N LEU A 25 8.39 29.70 13.79
CA LEU A 25 9.43 30.53 14.43
C LEU A 25 9.24 32.03 14.20
N LEU A 26 8.62 32.43 13.08
CA LEU A 26 8.32 33.82 12.76
C LEU A 26 6.97 34.31 13.28
N SER A 27 6.26 33.52 14.11
CA SER A 27 4.89 33.81 14.57
C SER A 27 3.89 34.08 13.43
N ARG A 28 4.10 33.44 12.26
CA ARG A 28 3.22 33.52 11.09
C ARG A 28 2.30 32.30 11.03
N GLU A 29 1.56 32.05 12.09
CA GLU A 29 0.74 30.83 12.24
C GLU A 29 -0.34 30.69 11.15
N GLN A 30 -0.83 31.80 10.59
CA GLN A 30 -1.78 31.78 9.48
C GLN A 30 -1.21 31.14 8.19
N LEU A 31 0.11 31.03 8.06
CA LEU A 31 0.79 30.44 6.90
C LEU A 31 1.16 28.97 7.11
N ILE A 32 0.82 28.39 8.27
CA ILE A 32 1.09 26.99 8.60
C ILE A 32 -0.13 26.16 8.16
N GLY A 33 -0.06 25.58 6.97
CA GLY A 33 -1.08 24.70 6.42
C GLY A 33 -0.57 23.27 6.28
N ILE A 34 -1.41 22.28 6.56
CA ILE A 34 -1.11 20.87 6.27
C ILE A 34 -1.54 20.60 4.83
N ALA A 35 -0.56 20.51 3.92
CA ALA A 35 -0.85 20.12 2.54
C ALA A 35 -1.46 18.70 2.50
N PRO A 36 -2.47 18.44 1.65
CA PRO A 36 -3.06 17.12 1.52
C PRO A 36 -2.00 16.11 1.08
N LYS A 37 -1.86 15.03 1.85
CA LYS A 37 -0.89 13.97 1.54
C LYS A 37 -1.29 13.31 0.22
N VAL A 38 -0.48 13.49 -0.82
CA VAL A 38 -0.72 12.84 -2.11
C VAL A 38 -0.73 11.32 -1.89
N PRO A 39 -1.82 10.62 -2.26
CA PRO A 39 -1.87 9.17 -2.11
C PRO A 39 -0.77 8.58 -3.00
N LYS A 40 0.24 7.96 -2.38
CA LYS A 40 1.18 7.14 -3.13
C LYS A 40 0.39 5.95 -3.64
N THR A 41 0.12 5.93 -4.94
CA THR A 41 -0.42 4.75 -5.60
C THR A 41 0.66 3.68 -5.50
N LEU A 42 0.51 2.76 -4.56
CA LEU A 42 1.25 1.51 -4.54
C LEU A 42 0.73 0.70 -5.72
N THR A 43 1.23 0.99 -6.91
CA THR A 43 0.95 0.21 -8.10
C THR A 43 1.68 -1.11 -7.92
N PHE A 44 0.97 -2.09 -7.36
CA PHE A 44 1.40 -3.49 -7.39
C PHE A 44 1.41 -3.92 -8.85
N SER A 45 2.56 -3.79 -9.52
CA SER A 45 2.77 -4.30 -10.87
C SER A 45 2.95 -5.82 -10.80
N LEU A 46 1.85 -6.55 -10.63
CA LEU A 46 1.87 -7.99 -10.87
C LEU A 46 2.01 -8.21 -12.38
N ASN A 47 3.00 -9.01 -12.76
CA ASN A 47 3.11 -9.57 -14.11
C ASN A 47 1.76 -10.21 -14.51
N GLU A 48 1.33 -10.07 -15.76
CA GLU A 48 0.07 -10.61 -16.28
C GLU A 48 -0.09 -12.11 -15.99
N ASP A 49 1.02 -12.85 -16.05
CA ASP A 49 1.06 -14.27 -15.71
C ASP A 49 0.81 -14.54 -14.22
N ALA A 50 1.27 -13.65 -13.34
CA ALA A 50 1.00 -13.75 -11.91
C ALA A 50 -0.48 -13.47 -11.62
N LEU A 51 -1.07 -12.49 -12.31
CA LEU A 51 -2.49 -12.16 -12.19
C LEU A 51 -3.39 -13.30 -12.72
N ARG A 52 -3.00 -13.93 -13.84
CA ARG A 52 -3.69 -15.08 -14.41
C ARG A 52 -3.66 -16.29 -13.47
N ARG A 53 -2.51 -16.58 -12.87
CA ARG A 53 -2.36 -17.65 -11.87
C ARG A 53 -3.19 -17.35 -10.62
N LEU A 54 -3.14 -16.11 -10.12
CA LEU A 54 -3.93 -15.69 -8.96
C LEU A 54 -5.43 -15.91 -9.18
N ARG A 55 -5.94 -15.51 -10.34
CA ARG A 55 -7.34 -15.72 -10.72
C ARG A 55 -7.74 -17.19 -10.67
N TRP A 56 -6.96 -18.09 -11.27
CA TRP A 56 -7.28 -19.53 -11.27
C TRP A 56 -7.15 -20.16 -9.88
N MET A 57 -6.20 -19.70 -9.05
CA MET A 57 -6.09 -20.15 -7.67
C MET A 57 -7.34 -19.78 -6.86
N VAL A 58 -7.77 -18.53 -6.94
CA VAL A 58 -8.92 -18.03 -6.18
C VAL A 58 -10.24 -18.64 -6.67
N LEU A 59 -10.44 -18.71 -7.98
CA LEU A 59 -11.71 -19.16 -8.56
C LEU A 59 -11.87 -20.68 -8.60
N VAL A 60 -10.79 -21.45 -8.64
CA VAL A 60 -10.87 -22.92 -8.83
C VAL A 60 -10.19 -23.69 -7.72
N VAL A 61 -8.93 -23.39 -7.40
CA VAL A 61 -8.17 -24.21 -6.44
C VAL A 61 -8.79 -24.13 -5.05
N ILE A 62 -9.07 -22.93 -4.55
CA ILE A 62 -9.67 -22.72 -3.23
C ILE A 62 -11.01 -23.46 -3.08
N PRO A 63 -12.02 -23.25 -3.96
CA PRO A 63 -13.30 -23.95 -3.81
C PRO A 63 -13.17 -25.47 -3.96
N LEU A 64 -12.30 -25.95 -4.85
CA LEU A 64 -12.10 -27.38 -5.06
C LEU A 64 -11.53 -28.08 -3.81
N VAL A 65 -10.65 -27.41 -3.06
CA VAL A 65 -10.16 -27.93 -1.77
C VAL A 65 -11.32 -28.19 -0.81
N PHE A 66 -12.27 -27.26 -0.69
CA PHE A 66 -13.43 -27.45 0.19
C PHE A 66 -14.32 -28.61 -0.27
N VAL A 67 -14.51 -28.76 -1.59
CA VAL A 67 -15.28 -29.90 -2.14
C VAL A 67 -14.60 -31.22 -1.79
N VAL A 68 -13.30 -31.34 -2.04
CA VAL A 68 -12.53 -32.57 -1.76
C VAL A 68 -12.55 -32.92 -0.27
N LEU A 69 -12.39 -31.93 0.60
CA LEU A 69 -12.47 -32.15 2.04
C LEU A 69 -13.88 -32.58 2.46
N GLY A 70 -14.92 -31.94 1.91
CA GLY A 70 -16.31 -32.29 2.18
C GLY A 70 -16.67 -33.72 1.74
N THR A 71 -16.27 -34.11 0.53
CA THR A 71 -16.52 -35.47 0.01
C THR A 71 -15.74 -36.52 0.79
N ALA A 72 -14.49 -36.25 1.14
CA ALA A 72 -13.67 -37.15 1.95
C ALA A 72 -14.29 -37.40 3.34
N VAL A 73 -14.75 -36.34 4.03
CA VAL A 73 -15.41 -36.46 5.33
C VAL A 73 -16.73 -37.23 5.21
N TRP A 74 -17.52 -36.96 4.17
CA TRP A 74 -18.78 -37.65 3.93
C TRP A 74 -18.60 -39.16 3.70
N TRP A 75 -17.58 -39.56 2.92
CA TRP A 75 -17.24 -40.97 2.73
C TRP A 75 -16.77 -41.61 4.03
N LYS A 76 -15.89 -40.97 4.79
CA LYS A 76 -15.42 -41.48 6.08
C LYS A 76 -16.56 -41.70 7.08
N ARG A 77 -17.62 -40.89 7.01
CA ARG A 77 -18.79 -41.06 7.88
C ARG A 77 -19.72 -42.20 7.44
N ARG A 78 -19.65 -42.62 6.17
CA ARG A 78 -20.50 -43.68 5.59
C ARG A 78 -19.83 -45.05 5.55
N ALA A 79 -18.50 -45.10 5.59
CA ALA A 79 -17.74 -46.32 5.85
C ALA A 79 -17.84 -46.71 7.32
#